data_AF-A0A6I0FBL6-F1
#
_entry.id   AF-A0A6I0FBL6-F1
#
_cell.length_a   1.000
_cell.length_b   1.000
_cell.length_c   1.000
_cell.angle_alpha   90.00
_cell.angle_beta   90.00
_cell.angle_gamma   90.00
#
_symmetry.space_group_name_H-M   'P 1'
#
loop_
_entity.id
_entity.type
_entity.pdbx_description
1 polymer ?
#
loop_
_entity_poly.entity_id
_entity_poly.type
_entity_poly.pdbx_seq_one_letter_code
_entity_poly.pdbx_strand_id
1 'polypeptide(L)'
;MKNREIDYIFTGPLAEYCTKYIVYKRSLGFKMGSSVYYLLRGMDTFFLQHGLSLNSSILTKEMVEKYVARRGVESVKTQHMRMSIIRQFSLFMNRLGFSYYVYPETDFVQIKNDFIPYIFTHNEIERLTKILDKIPISPRYPTYHIIYPMLFRMLYGCGLRINEALGLKLKNIDIEQGIIRLDATKNNIQRLMPMSKSLHKYCKKYVKRMGFSSSYDGYYYPSKNGSQYNSTPVYCQFRKFMSMAGIFRENGTTPRVHDIRHTFSVHALEKMVDEGNDIYCSLPILSTYLGHRGLESTEKYLRLTIEAHASIIGTMTEYYNDAYSEVVDYEN
;
A
#
# COMPACT_ATOMS: atom_id res chain seq x y z
N MET A 1 -6.95 0.58 -16.68
CA MET A 1 -7.72 -0.66 -16.98
C MET A 1 -9.17 -0.25 -17.17
N LYS A 2 -9.86 -0.67 -18.25
CA LYS A 2 -11.33 -0.75 -18.16
C LYS A 2 -11.61 -1.60 -16.92
N ASN A 3 -12.48 -1.15 -16.02
CA ASN A 3 -13.14 -2.05 -15.07
C ASN A 3 -13.86 -3.09 -15.94
N ARG A 4 -13.15 -4.13 -16.39
CA ARG A 4 -13.80 -5.42 -16.53
C ARG A 4 -14.16 -5.72 -15.09
N GLU A 5 -15.40 -5.39 -14.71
CA GLU A 5 -16.03 -6.14 -13.64
C GLU A 5 -15.80 -7.58 -14.08
N ILE A 6 -14.85 -8.23 -13.43
CA ILE A 6 -14.76 -9.67 -13.48
C ILE A 6 -16.13 -10.06 -12.97
N ASP A 7 -16.98 -10.62 -13.81
CA ASP A 7 -18.25 -11.16 -13.35
C ASP A 7 -17.89 -12.25 -12.36
N TYR A 8 -17.96 -11.89 -11.08
CA TYR A 8 -17.75 -12.83 -10.00
C TYR A 8 -19.04 -13.62 -9.90
N ILE A 9 -19.10 -14.69 -10.70
CA ILE A 9 -20.24 -15.61 -10.71
C ILE A 9 -20.19 -16.39 -9.40
N PHE A 10 -21.25 -16.24 -8.61
CA PHE A 10 -21.56 -17.08 -7.46
C PHE A 10 -22.49 -18.19 -7.93
N THR A 11 -22.25 -19.42 -7.48
CA THR A 11 -22.97 -20.62 -7.98
C THR A 11 -23.50 -21.50 -6.85
N GLY A 12 -23.25 -21.12 -5.59
CA GLY A 12 -23.66 -21.85 -4.41
C GLY A 12 -24.97 -21.33 -3.81
N PRO A 13 -25.32 -21.85 -2.63
CA PRO A 13 -26.62 -21.60 -1.99
C PRO A 13 -26.82 -20.16 -1.52
N LEU A 14 -25.74 -19.36 -1.47
CA LEU A 14 -25.77 -17.96 -1.03
C LEU A 14 -25.58 -16.98 -2.20
N ALA A 15 -25.58 -17.46 -3.45
CA ALA A 15 -25.22 -16.66 -4.63
C ALA A 15 -26.01 -15.36 -4.77
N GLU A 16 -27.33 -15.43 -4.62
CA GLU A 16 -28.21 -14.27 -4.68
C GLU A 16 -27.88 -13.26 -3.56
N TYR A 17 -27.68 -13.76 -2.34
CA TYR A 17 -27.39 -12.93 -1.17
C TYR A 17 -25.97 -12.34 -1.17
N CYS A 18 -24.99 -13.03 -1.74
CA CYS A 18 -23.65 -12.48 -2.00
C CYS A 18 -23.75 -11.24 -2.89
N THR A 19 -24.58 -11.31 -3.94
CA THR A 19 -24.82 -10.18 -4.84
C THR A 19 -25.54 -9.03 -4.11
N LYS A 20 -26.60 -9.33 -3.35
CA LYS A 20 -27.31 -8.33 -2.53
C LYS A 20 -26.41 -7.68 -1.47
N TYR A 21 -25.53 -8.44 -0.83
CA TYR A 21 -24.56 -7.95 0.15
C TYR A 21 -23.57 -6.96 -0.47
N ILE A 22 -23.09 -7.24 -1.69
CA ILE A 22 -22.21 -6.32 -2.43
C ILE A 22 -22.92 -5.00 -2.72
N VAL A 23 -24.16 -5.05 -3.19
CA VAL A 23 -24.98 -3.84 -3.44
C VAL A 23 -25.19 -3.06 -2.15
N TYR A 24 -25.54 -3.74 -1.07
CA TYR A 24 -25.71 -3.15 0.26
C TYR A 24 -24.43 -2.47 0.77
N LYS A 25 -23.26 -3.11 0.68
CA LYS A 25 -22.01 -2.47 1.11
C LYS A 25 -21.63 -1.29 0.22
N ARG A 26 -21.92 -1.36 -1.08
CA ARG A 26 -21.71 -0.23 -2.01
C ARG A 26 -22.62 0.96 -1.68
N SER A 27 -23.88 0.74 -1.32
CA SER A 27 -24.79 1.83 -0.92
C SER A 27 -24.37 2.54 0.37
N LEU A 28 -23.64 1.84 1.24
CA LEU A 28 -22.97 2.42 2.42
C LEU A 28 -21.65 3.15 2.10
N GLY A 29 -21.27 3.28 0.82
CA GLY A 29 -20.05 3.96 0.38
C GLY A 29 -18.78 3.11 0.43
N PHE A 30 -18.86 1.82 0.73
CA PHE A 30 -17.68 0.95 0.72
C PHE A 30 -17.28 0.56 -0.70
N LYS A 31 -15.98 0.66 -1.00
CA LYS A 31 -15.41 0.13 -2.24
C LYS A 31 -15.23 -1.39 -2.12
N MET A 32 -15.88 -2.15 -2.99
CA MET A 32 -15.72 -3.62 -3.05
C MET A 32 -14.57 -3.97 -3.99
N GLY A 33 -13.41 -4.30 -3.41
CA GLY A 33 -12.25 -4.77 -4.16
C GLY A 33 -12.29 -6.28 -4.42
N SER A 34 -11.48 -6.75 -5.37
CA SER A 34 -11.41 -8.17 -5.78
C SER A 34 -11.29 -9.15 -4.61
N SER A 35 -10.54 -8.80 -3.55
CA SER A 35 -10.36 -9.64 -2.37
C SER A 35 -11.67 -9.98 -1.67
N VAL A 36 -12.63 -9.05 -1.61
CA VAL A 36 -13.93 -9.29 -0.98
C VAL A 36 -14.74 -10.25 -1.83
N TYR A 37 -14.73 -10.11 -3.15
CA TYR A 37 -15.39 -11.04 -4.05
C TYR A 37 -14.83 -12.46 -3.94
N TYR A 38 -13.50 -12.62 -3.86
CA TYR A 38 -12.88 -13.93 -3.63
C TYR A 38 -13.29 -14.53 -2.29
N LEU A 39 -13.39 -13.73 -1.23
CA LEU A 39 -13.84 -14.20 0.08
C LEU A 39 -15.31 -14.65 0.05
N LEU A 40 -16.20 -13.87 -0.56
CA LEU A 40 -17.61 -14.21 -0.72
C LEU A 40 -17.80 -15.46 -1.57
N ARG A 41 -17.06 -15.59 -2.68
CA ARG A 41 -17.09 -16.78 -3.52
C ARG A 41 -16.59 -18.01 -2.77
N GLY A 42 -15.51 -17.86 -2.01
CA GLY A 42 -14.97 -18.92 -1.16
C GLY A 42 -15.93 -19.34 -0.03
N MET A 43 -16.72 -18.40 0.49
CA MET A 43 -17.80 -18.67 1.45
C MET A 43 -18.95 -19.44 0.80
N ASP A 44 -19.46 -18.95 -0.33
CA ASP A 44 -20.55 -19.56 -1.09
C ASP A 44 -20.20 -21.00 -1.54
N THR A 45 -18.99 -21.19 -2.08
CA THR A 45 -18.50 -22.52 -2.47
C THR A 45 -18.33 -23.45 -1.28
N PHE A 46 -17.86 -22.95 -0.14
CA PHE A 46 -17.70 -23.76 1.06
C PHE A 46 -19.05 -24.31 1.54
N PHE A 47 -20.07 -23.47 1.64
CA PHE A 47 -21.38 -23.91 2.11
C PHE A 47 -22.11 -24.81 1.13
N LEU A 48 -21.88 -24.65 -0.18
CA LEU A 48 -22.32 -25.62 -1.18
C LEU A 48 -21.75 -27.02 -0.92
N GLN A 49 -20.43 -27.11 -0.68
CA GLN A 49 -19.74 -28.38 -0.42
C GLN A 49 -20.14 -29.02 0.91
N HIS A 50 -20.67 -28.23 1.85
CA HIS A 50 -21.09 -28.68 3.17
C HIS A 50 -22.60 -28.88 3.28
N GLY A 51 -23.31 -28.93 2.15
CA GLY A 51 -24.72 -29.31 2.10
C GLY A 51 -25.71 -28.24 2.58
N LEU A 52 -25.32 -26.97 2.64
CA LEU A 52 -26.27 -25.90 2.92
C LEU A 52 -27.28 -25.84 1.77
N SER A 53 -28.57 -26.01 2.08
CA SER A 53 -29.65 -25.92 1.10
C SER A 53 -29.72 -24.54 0.46
N LEU A 54 -30.16 -24.50 -0.79
CA LEU A 54 -30.43 -23.25 -1.50
C LEU A 54 -31.38 -22.37 -0.66
N ASN A 55 -31.00 -21.11 -0.43
CA ASN A 55 -31.79 -20.15 0.36
C ASN A 55 -32.12 -20.62 1.79
N SER A 56 -31.24 -21.40 2.41
CA SER A 56 -31.41 -21.80 3.82
C SER A 56 -31.65 -20.58 4.70
N SER A 57 -32.71 -20.63 5.51
CA SER A 57 -33.06 -19.53 6.41
C SER A 57 -32.23 -19.49 7.69
N ILE A 58 -31.46 -20.55 7.94
CA ILE A 58 -30.70 -20.77 9.16
C ILE A 58 -29.24 -21.05 8.80
N LEU A 59 -28.33 -20.45 9.56
CA LEU A 59 -26.91 -20.78 9.57
C LEU A 59 -26.48 -21.02 11.02
N THR A 60 -26.19 -22.28 11.38
CA THR A 60 -25.94 -22.65 12.78
C THR A 60 -24.52 -22.29 13.23
N LYS A 61 -24.31 -22.28 14.55
CA LYS A 61 -22.99 -22.09 15.17
C LYS A 61 -21.95 -23.07 14.62
N GLU A 62 -22.28 -24.36 14.57
CA GLU A 62 -21.41 -25.42 14.08
C GLU A 62 -20.94 -25.17 12.63
N MET A 63 -21.85 -24.73 11.75
CA MET A 63 -21.52 -24.44 10.35
C MET A 63 -20.53 -23.27 10.23
N VAL A 64 -20.72 -22.23 11.03
CA VAL A 64 -19.83 -21.05 11.05
C VAL A 64 -18.47 -21.41 11.64
N GLU A 65 -18.44 -22.18 12.72
CA GLU A 65 -17.19 -22.66 13.34
C GLU A 65 -16.38 -23.54 12.38
N LYS A 66 -17.05 -24.40 11.62
CA LYS A 66 -16.40 -25.19 10.55
C LYS A 66 -15.84 -24.29 9.43
N TYR A 67 -16.54 -23.21 9.07
CA TYR A 67 -16.07 -22.26 8.05
C TYR A 67 -14.83 -21.47 8.49
N VAL A 68 -14.81 -20.98 9.74
CA VAL A 68 -13.74 -20.12 10.27
C VAL A 68 -12.52 -20.88 10.78
N ALA A 69 -12.63 -22.21 10.95
CA ALA A 69 -11.50 -23.08 11.28
C ALA A 69 -10.30 -22.85 10.33
N ARG A 70 -9.10 -23.06 10.88
CA ARG A 70 -7.85 -22.90 10.13
C ARG A 70 -7.72 -24.01 9.08
N ARG A 71 -7.27 -23.64 7.88
CA ARG A 71 -7.16 -24.52 6.71
C ARG A 71 -5.70 -24.64 6.28
N GLY A 72 -5.15 -25.85 6.33
CA GLY A 72 -3.79 -26.14 5.86
C GLY A 72 -2.74 -25.16 6.36
N VAL A 73 -1.89 -24.69 5.44
CA VAL A 73 -0.75 -23.77 5.73
C VAL A 73 -1.10 -22.30 5.54
N GLU A 74 -2.37 -21.91 5.70
CA GLU A 74 -2.75 -20.52 5.49
C GLU A 74 -2.20 -19.54 6.53
N SER A 75 -2.15 -18.27 6.14
CA SER A 75 -1.80 -17.18 7.04
C SER A 75 -2.93 -16.87 8.03
N VAL A 76 -2.56 -16.44 9.25
CA VAL A 76 -3.49 -15.96 10.27
C VAL A 76 -4.38 -14.84 9.73
N LYS A 77 -3.81 -13.96 8.90
CA LYS A 77 -4.56 -12.89 8.23
C LYS A 77 -5.65 -13.43 7.31
N THR A 78 -5.38 -14.50 6.55
CA THR A 78 -6.38 -15.13 5.68
C THR A 78 -7.55 -15.70 6.49
N GLN A 79 -7.26 -16.36 7.61
CA GLN A 79 -8.27 -16.87 8.53
C GLN A 79 -9.09 -15.72 9.15
N HIS A 80 -8.43 -14.68 9.65
CA HIS A 80 -9.09 -13.50 10.22
C HIS A 80 -10.03 -12.83 9.21
N MET A 81 -9.61 -12.69 7.94
CA MET A 81 -10.45 -12.13 6.89
C MET A 81 -11.70 -12.99 6.63
N ARG A 82 -11.62 -14.32 6.76
CA ARG A 82 -12.80 -15.21 6.71
C ARG A 82 -13.73 -15.02 7.91
N MET A 83 -13.19 -14.91 9.13
CA MET A 83 -13.97 -14.61 10.34
C MET A 83 -14.72 -13.28 10.20
N SER A 84 -14.03 -12.26 9.68
CA SER A 84 -14.62 -10.94 9.44
C SER A 84 -15.74 -10.99 8.38
N ILE A 85 -15.52 -11.64 7.23
CA ILE A 85 -16.53 -11.67 6.16
C ILE A 85 -17.79 -12.44 6.57
N ILE A 86 -17.67 -13.59 7.24
CA ILE A 86 -18.85 -14.38 7.64
C ILE A 86 -19.65 -13.66 8.73
N ARG A 87 -18.98 -12.99 9.69
CA ARG A 87 -19.64 -12.17 10.70
C ARG A 87 -20.44 -11.04 10.03
N GLN A 88 -19.80 -10.28 9.15
CA GLN A 88 -20.44 -9.16 8.45
C GLN A 88 -21.59 -9.62 7.55
N PHE A 89 -21.44 -10.77 6.89
CA PHE A 89 -22.48 -11.36 6.06
C PHE A 89 -23.66 -11.85 6.91
N SER A 90 -23.40 -12.52 8.03
CA SER A 90 -24.45 -13.00 8.95
C SER A 90 -25.26 -11.85 9.55
N LEU A 91 -24.59 -10.75 9.93
CA LEU A 91 -25.27 -9.51 10.35
C LEU A 91 -26.18 -8.93 9.26
N PHE A 92 -25.75 -8.98 7.99
CA PHE A 92 -26.56 -8.56 6.86
C PHE A 92 -27.77 -9.48 6.66
N MET A 93 -27.57 -10.80 6.72
CA MET A 93 -28.65 -11.78 6.58
C MET A 93 -29.70 -11.64 7.69
N ASN A 94 -29.29 -11.42 8.94
CA ASN A 94 -30.22 -11.22 10.05
C ASN A 94 -31.10 -9.96 9.87
N ARG A 95 -30.59 -8.91 9.21
CA ARG A 95 -31.41 -7.73 8.85
C ARG A 95 -32.47 -8.03 7.79
N LEU A 96 -32.28 -9.06 6.99
CA LEU A 96 -33.26 -9.54 6.02
C LEU A 96 -34.27 -10.54 6.63
N GLY A 97 -34.18 -10.82 7.94
CA GLY A 97 -35.09 -11.72 8.66
C GLY A 97 -34.61 -13.17 8.77
N PHE A 98 -33.35 -13.46 8.42
CA PHE A 98 -32.77 -14.80 8.59
C PHE A 98 -32.24 -15.05 10.00
N SER A 99 -32.00 -16.31 10.34
CA SER A 99 -31.41 -16.74 11.62
C SER A 99 -29.99 -17.26 11.40
N TYR A 100 -29.06 -16.35 11.13
CA TYR A 100 -27.65 -16.67 10.92
C TYR A 100 -26.85 -16.40 12.19
N TYR A 101 -26.11 -17.41 12.64
CA TYR A 101 -25.19 -17.27 13.76
C TYR A 101 -24.10 -16.25 13.47
N VAL A 102 -23.95 -15.27 14.36
CA VAL A 102 -22.96 -14.21 14.23
C VAL A 102 -21.70 -14.59 15.02
N TYR A 103 -20.61 -14.94 14.32
CA TYR A 103 -19.35 -15.29 14.96
C TYR A 103 -18.83 -14.13 15.85
N PRO A 104 -18.59 -14.32 17.16
CA PRO A 104 -18.16 -13.26 18.08
C PRO A 104 -16.80 -12.66 17.70
N GLU A 105 -16.63 -11.35 17.89
CA GLU A 105 -15.36 -10.67 17.58
C GLU A 105 -14.24 -11.02 18.56
N THR A 106 -14.59 -11.36 19.80
CA THR A 106 -13.68 -11.87 20.83
C THR A 106 -12.95 -13.15 20.40
N ASP A 107 -13.58 -13.93 19.52
CA ASP A 107 -13.09 -15.24 19.09
C ASP A 107 -12.26 -15.13 17.80
N PHE A 108 -11.96 -13.91 17.35
CA PHE A 108 -11.13 -13.67 16.17
C PHE A 108 -9.67 -13.98 16.48
N VAL A 109 -9.01 -14.66 15.54
CA VAL A 109 -7.56 -14.81 15.61
C VAL A 109 -6.89 -13.44 15.52
N GLN A 110 -5.96 -13.20 16.44
CA GLN A 110 -5.24 -11.93 16.53
C GLN A 110 -4.17 -11.84 15.46
N ILE A 111 -4.20 -10.75 14.69
CA ILE A 111 -3.15 -10.46 13.71
C ILE A 111 -2.05 -9.70 14.45
N LYS A 112 -0.93 -10.37 14.71
CA LYS A 112 0.28 -9.67 15.17
C LYS A 112 0.79 -8.74 14.07
N ASN A 113 1.22 -7.55 14.46
CA ASN A 113 1.81 -6.57 13.55
C ASN A 113 3.34 -6.54 13.76
N ASP A 114 4.00 -7.62 13.39
CA ASP A 114 5.46 -7.84 13.51
C ASP A 114 6.23 -7.40 12.25
N PHE A 115 5.54 -6.81 11.28
CA PHE A 115 6.15 -6.49 10.00
C PHE A 115 7.11 -5.30 10.10
N ILE A 116 8.39 -5.56 9.83
CA ILE A 116 9.45 -4.55 9.73
C ILE A 116 9.75 -4.27 8.24
N PRO A 117 9.56 -3.03 7.75
CA PRO A 117 9.92 -2.67 6.39
C PRO A 117 11.44 -2.73 6.17
N TYR A 118 11.84 -2.98 4.93
CA TYR A 118 13.25 -2.84 4.57
C TYR A 118 13.53 -1.37 4.28
N ILE A 119 14.54 -0.79 4.91
CA ILE A 119 15.00 0.57 4.62
C ILE A 119 16.28 0.46 3.82
N PHE A 120 16.25 0.91 2.56
CA PHE A 120 17.45 0.86 1.71
C PHE A 120 18.43 1.94 2.15
N THR A 121 19.70 1.59 2.25
CA THR A 121 20.77 2.59 2.41
C THR A 121 20.87 3.49 1.17
N HIS A 122 21.47 4.67 1.34
CA HIS A 122 21.76 5.58 0.23
C HIS A 122 22.59 4.91 -0.89
N ASN A 123 23.57 4.08 -0.53
CA ASN A 123 24.37 3.29 -1.47
C ASN A 123 23.53 2.26 -2.23
N GLU A 124 22.60 1.58 -1.58
CA GLU A 124 21.68 0.65 -2.24
C GLU A 124 20.77 1.34 -3.26
N ILE A 125 20.23 2.51 -2.91
CA ILE A 125 19.44 3.33 -3.83
C ILE A 125 20.29 3.75 -5.04
N GLU A 126 21.56 4.10 -4.83
CA GLU A 126 22.49 4.43 -5.90
C GLU A 126 22.75 3.23 -6.83
N ARG A 127 23.06 2.05 -6.27
CA ARG A 127 23.26 0.80 -7.05
C ARG A 127 22.03 0.45 -7.87
N LEU A 128 20.84 0.51 -7.26
CA LEU A 128 19.57 0.29 -7.95
C LEU A 128 19.39 1.28 -9.12
N THR A 129 19.66 2.56 -8.89
CA THR A 129 19.53 3.61 -9.91
C THR A 129 20.49 3.36 -11.07
N LYS A 130 21.75 2.97 -10.80
CA LYS A 130 22.74 2.61 -11.83
C LYS A 130 22.29 1.43 -12.70
N ILE A 131 21.61 0.44 -12.12
CA ILE A 131 21.05 -0.69 -12.87
C ILE A 131 19.88 -0.24 -13.75
N LEU A 132 18.98 0.57 -13.21
CA LEU A 132 17.83 1.09 -13.95
C LEU A 132 18.28 1.92 -15.15
N ASP A 133 19.28 2.78 -14.99
CA ASP A 133 19.79 3.65 -16.06
C ASP A 133 20.46 2.86 -17.20
N LYS A 134 20.82 1.60 -16.96
CA LYS A 134 21.45 0.69 -17.93
C LYS A 134 20.49 -0.32 -18.54
N ILE A 135 19.17 -0.18 -18.33
CA ILE A 135 18.18 -1.08 -18.93
C ILE A 135 18.31 -1.03 -20.46
N PRO A 136 18.51 -2.17 -21.15
CA PRO A 136 18.65 -2.20 -22.60
C PRO A 136 17.31 -1.93 -23.31
N ILE A 137 17.39 -1.43 -24.53
CA ILE A 137 16.23 -1.28 -25.40
C ILE A 137 15.67 -2.66 -25.73
N SER A 138 14.35 -2.81 -25.58
CA SER A 138 13.64 -4.04 -25.96
C SER A 138 12.69 -3.75 -27.11
N PRO A 139 12.79 -4.45 -28.26
CA PRO A 139 11.85 -4.29 -29.36
C PRO A 139 10.38 -4.54 -28.95
N ARG A 140 10.18 -5.47 -28.00
CA ARG A 140 8.85 -5.80 -27.48
C ARG A 140 8.27 -4.69 -26.59
N TYR A 141 9.13 -3.95 -25.90
CA TYR A 141 8.77 -2.90 -24.94
C TYR A 141 9.65 -1.66 -25.13
N PRO A 142 9.40 -0.85 -26.18
CA PRO A 142 10.33 0.19 -26.62
C PRO A 142 10.55 1.29 -25.58
N THR A 143 9.55 1.64 -24.77
CA THR A 143 9.63 2.70 -23.75
C THR A 143 10.08 2.20 -22.38
N TYR A 144 10.30 0.90 -22.22
CA TYR A 144 10.58 0.27 -20.92
C TYR A 144 11.84 0.83 -20.23
N HIS A 145 12.91 1.01 -21.01
CA HIS A 145 14.19 1.58 -20.58
C HIS A 145 14.11 3.08 -20.21
N ILE A 146 13.01 3.76 -20.54
CA ILE A 146 12.76 5.17 -20.20
C ILE A 146 11.80 5.26 -19.00
N ILE A 147 10.74 4.45 -19.01
CA ILE A 147 9.69 4.44 -17.97
C ILE A 147 10.23 3.98 -16.62
N TYR A 148 10.96 2.87 -16.57
CA TYR A 148 11.38 2.28 -15.29
C TYR A 148 12.32 3.21 -14.51
N PRO A 149 13.38 3.77 -15.10
CA PRO A 149 14.26 4.70 -14.39
C PRO A 149 13.53 5.92 -13.82
N MET A 150 12.52 6.44 -14.53
CA MET A 150 11.73 7.56 -14.05
C MET A 150 10.74 7.14 -12.96
N LEU A 151 10.05 6.01 -13.14
CA LEU A 151 9.09 5.48 -12.17
C LEU A 151 9.76 5.28 -10.81
N PHE A 152 10.92 4.62 -10.77
CA PHE A 152 11.63 4.37 -9.52
C PHE A 152 12.17 5.65 -8.88
N ARG A 153 12.65 6.62 -9.67
CA ARG A 153 13.01 7.95 -9.17
C ARG A 153 11.82 8.68 -8.55
N MET A 154 10.63 8.54 -9.09
CA MET A 154 9.40 9.15 -8.54
C MET A 154 8.90 8.42 -7.31
N LEU A 155 9.00 7.09 -7.26
CA LEU A 155 8.68 6.31 -6.07
C LEU A 155 9.59 6.69 -4.90
N TYR A 156 10.89 6.82 -5.16
CA TYR A 156 11.86 7.21 -4.14
C TYR A 156 11.77 8.70 -3.82
N GLY A 157 11.88 9.60 -4.80
CA GLY A 157 11.97 11.04 -4.55
C GLY A 157 10.67 11.73 -4.13
N CYS A 158 9.52 11.06 -4.26
CA CYS A 158 8.23 11.56 -3.78
C CYS A 158 7.48 10.57 -2.88
N GLY A 159 8.07 9.42 -2.54
CA GLY A 159 7.40 8.43 -1.70
C GLY A 159 6.06 7.93 -2.23
N LEU A 160 5.79 7.97 -3.54
CA LEU A 160 4.47 7.61 -4.09
C LEU A 160 4.13 6.14 -3.84
N ARG A 161 2.84 5.81 -3.63
CA ARG A 161 2.41 4.42 -3.77
C ARG A 161 2.49 4.02 -5.24
N ILE A 162 2.85 2.77 -5.53
CA ILE A 162 2.98 2.29 -6.91
C ILE A 162 1.74 2.56 -7.78
N ASN A 163 0.54 2.32 -7.27
CA ASN A 163 -0.69 2.57 -8.03
C ASN A 163 -1.01 4.07 -8.16
N GLU A 164 -0.54 4.92 -7.24
CA GLU A 164 -0.61 6.38 -7.41
C GLU A 164 0.32 6.80 -8.56
N ALA A 165 1.58 6.35 -8.53
CA ALA A 165 2.56 6.66 -9.56
C ALA A 165 2.11 6.18 -10.95
N LEU A 166 1.72 4.91 -11.08
CA LEU A 166 1.25 4.35 -12.36
C LEU A 166 -0.07 4.98 -12.84
N GLY A 167 -0.87 5.54 -11.94
CA GLY A 167 -2.13 6.21 -12.26
C GLY A 167 -1.98 7.68 -12.68
N LEU A 168 -0.79 8.27 -12.56
CA LEU A 168 -0.55 9.67 -12.94
C LEU A 168 -0.83 9.87 -14.43
N LYS A 169 -1.56 10.94 -14.74
CA LYS A 169 -1.64 11.51 -16.09
C LYS A 169 -0.62 12.63 -16.24
N LEU A 170 -0.28 12.98 -17.49
CA LEU A 170 0.66 14.08 -17.73
C LEU A 170 0.17 15.39 -17.11
N LYS A 171 -1.13 15.69 -17.20
CA LYS A 171 -1.76 16.87 -16.58
C LYS A 171 -1.69 16.92 -15.06
N ASN A 172 -1.39 15.79 -14.40
CA ASN A 172 -1.21 15.76 -12.96
C ASN A 172 0.17 16.29 -12.55
N ILE A 173 1.08 16.57 -13.49
CA ILE A 173 2.43 17.00 -13.20
C ILE A 173 2.62 18.40 -13.80
N ASP A 174 2.74 19.39 -12.93
CA ASP A 174 3.24 20.69 -13.30
C ASP A 174 4.75 20.59 -13.50
N ILE A 175 5.14 20.42 -14.77
CA ILE A 175 6.54 20.26 -15.17
C ILE A 175 7.32 21.56 -15.03
N GLU A 176 6.66 22.72 -14.96
CA GLU A 176 7.38 23.99 -14.77
C GLU A 176 7.64 24.27 -13.30
N GLN A 177 6.63 24.11 -12.45
CA GLN A 177 6.75 24.34 -11.01
C GLN A 177 7.33 23.15 -10.24
N GLY A 178 7.37 21.98 -10.87
CA GLY A 178 7.88 20.77 -10.23
C GLY A 178 6.93 20.21 -9.17
N ILE A 179 5.62 20.28 -9.41
CA ILE A 179 4.58 19.86 -8.47
C ILE A 179 3.75 18.72 -9.07
N ILE A 180 3.47 17.70 -8.27
CA ILE A 180 2.55 16.61 -8.62
C ILE A 180 1.23 16.83 -7.90
N ARG A 181 0.12 16.80 -8.64
CA ARG A 181 -1.25 16.83 -8.11
C ARG A 181 -1.87 15.44 -8.17
N LEU A 182 -2.23 14.89 -7.02
CA LEU A 182 -2.93 13.61 -6.93
C LEU A 182 -4.41 13.85 -6.65
N ASP A 183 -5.29 13.51 -7.60
CA ASP A 183 -6.73 13.79 -7.50
C ASP A 183 -7.56 12.62 -6.95
N ALA A 184 -7.07 11.37 -7.08
CA ALA A 184 -7.79 10.16 -6.70
C ALA A 184 -6.85 9.12 -6.07
N THR A 185 -6.72 9.14 -4.75
CA THR A 185 -5.84 8.23 -4.00
C THR A 185 -6.64 7.15 -3.27
N LYS A 186 -5.98 6.09 -2.78
CA LYS A 186 -6.61 4.99 -2.03
C LYS A 186 -7.49 5.49 -0.86
N ASN A 187 -7.13 6.65 -0.29
CA ASN A 187 -7.81 7.28 0.83
C ASN A 187 -8.77 8.41 0.43
N ASN A 188 -8.93 8.68 -0.87
CA ASN A 188 -9.64 9.84 -1.42
C ASN A 188 -9.07 11.18 -0.95
N ILE A 189 -7.78 11.21 -0.61
CA ILE A 189 -7.09 12.43 -0.20
C ILE A 189 -6.42 13.02 -1.44
N GLN A 190 -6.82 14.23 -1.78
CA GLN A 190 -6.11 15.04 -2.75
C GLN A 190 -4.90 15.69 -2.09
N ARG A 191 -3.77 15.69 -2.77
CA ARG A 191 -2.56 16.35 -2.25
C ARG A 191 -1.67 16.87 -3.37
N LEU A 192 -0.98 17.95 -3.06
CA LEU A 192 0.12 18.49 -3.86
C LEU A 192 1.43 17.96 -3.29
N MET A 193 2.32 17.50 -4.16
CA MET A 193 3.60 16.94 -3.78
C MET A 193 4.70 17.68 -4.56
N PRO A 194 5.37 18.66 -3.92
CA PRO A 194 6.55 19.26 -4.52
C PRO A 194 7.66 18.22 -4.69
N MET A 195 8.40 18.35 -5.79
CA MET A 195 9.56 17.52 -6.12
C MET A 195 10.84 18.23 -5.70
N SER A 196 11.87 17.44 -5.37
CA SER A 196 13.21 18.00 -5.23
C SER A 196 13.72 18.55 -6.57
N LYS A 197 14.61 19.55 -6.53
CA LYS A 197 15.24 20.14 -7.73
C LYS A 197 15.88 19.07 -8.63
N SER A 198 16.51 18.06 -8.03
CA SER A 198 17.14 16.96 -8.76
C SER A 198 16.11 16.08 -9.47
N LEU A 199 15.03 15.68 -8.80
CA LEU A 199 13.96 14.88 -9.41
C LEU A 199 13.27 15.65 -10.54
N HIS A 200 12.98 16.93 -10.33
CA HIS A 200 12.36 17.81 -11.33
C HIS A 200 13.15 17.86 -12.64
N LYS A 201 14.49 17.92 -12.57
CA LYS A 201 15.38 17.83 -13.74
C LYS A 201 15.22 16.51 -14.49
N TYR A 202 15.05 15.38 -13.79
CA TYR A 202 14.79 14.09 -14.43
C TYR A 202 13.40 14.03 -15.06
N CYS A 203 12.38 14.61 -14.42
CA CYS A 203 11.03 14.72 -14.99
C CYS A 203 11.03 15.50 -16.31
N LYS A 204 11.72 16.65 -16.38
CA LYS A 204 11.86 17.43 -17.63
C LYS A 204 12.53 16.60 -18.74
N LYS A 205 13.62 15.88 -18.40
CA LYS A 205 14.28 14.97 -19.36
C LYS A 205 13.37 13.83 -19.81
N TYR A 206 12.60 13.25 -18.91
CA TYR A 206 11.70 12.15 -19.21
C TYR A 206 10.61 12.58 -20.20
N VAL A 207 9.93 13.71 -19.96
CA VAL A 207 8.91 14.25 -20.87
C VAL A 207 9.47 14.44 -22.27
N LYS A 208 10.68 15.02 -22.39
CA LYS A 208 11.37 15.19 -23.67
C LYS A 208 11.68 13.84 -24.35
N ARG A 209 12.20 12.85 -23.61
CA ARG A 209 12.54 11.52 -24.16
C ARG A 209 11.31 10.72 -24.58
N MET A 210 10.19 10.90 -23.89
CA MET A 210 8.92 10.28 -24.27
C MET A 210 8.26 10.95 -25.48
N GLY A 211 8.68 12.17 -25.83
CA GLY A 211 8.14 12.91 -26.97
C GLY A 211 6.67 13.28 -26.79
N PHE A 212 6.23 13.55 -25.55
CA PHE A 212 4.85 13.98 -25.31
C PHE A 212 4.56 15.30 -26.04
N SER A 213 3.48 15.34 -26.82
CA SER A 213 2.99 16.57 -27.43
C SER A 213 2.33 17.47 -26.39
N SER A 214 2.22 18.76 -26.70
CA SER A 214 1.50 19.72 -25.84
C SER A 214 0.01 19.37 -25.66
N SER A 215 -0.57 18.60 -26.59
CA SER A 215 -1.97 18.14 -26.56
C SER A 215 -2.18 16.79 -25.85
N TYR A 216 -1.13 16.18 -25.29
CA TYR A 216 -1.22 14.84 -24.71
C TYR A 216 -1.94 14.84 -23.34
N ASP A 217 -3.16 14.27 -23.26
CA ASP A 217 -3.91 14.06 -22.00
C ASP A 217 -3.85 12.60 -21.49
N GLY A 218 -2.80 11.87 -21.86
CA GLY A 218 -2.63 10.46 -21.49
C GLY A 218 -1.95 10.24 -20.14
N TYR A 219 -1.64 8.97 -19.87
CA TYR A 219 -0.88 8.56 -18.67
C TYR A 219 0.57 9.02 -18.75
N TYR A 220 1.13 9.45 -17.62
CA TYR A 220 2.55 9.81 -17.53
C TYR A 220 3.46 8.60 -17.76
N TYR A 221 3.00 7.41 -17.37
CA TYR A 221 3.64 6.12 -17.69
C TYR A 221 2.72 5.29 -18.60
N PRO A 222 2.69 5.57 -19.91
CA PRO A 222 1.80 4.86 -20.81
C PRO A 222 2.31 3.43 -21.04
N SER A 223 1.39 2.47 -21.02
CA SER A 223 1.65 1.15 -21.59
C SER A 223 1.69 1.23 -23.12
N LYS A 224 2.04 0.12 -23.80
CA LYS A 224 2.16 0.06 -25.27
C LYS A 224 0.90 0.55 -26.02
N ASN A 225 -0.29 0.38 -25.44
CA ASN A 225 -1.56 0.82 -26.03
C ASN A 225 -2.07 2.16 -25.48
N GLY A 226 -1.23 2.92 -24.77
CA GLY A 226 -1.60 4.21 -24.18
C GLY A 226 -2.43 4.12 -22.89
N SER A 227 -2.81 2.92 -22.45
CA SER A 227 -3.51 2.73 -21.17
C SER A 227 -2.56 2.76 -19.97
N GLN A 228 -3.12 2.84 -18.76
CA GLN A 228 -2.38 2.77 -17.50
C GLN A 228 -1.45 1.54 -17.44
N TYR A 229 -0.20 1.75 -17.02
CA TYR A 229 0.74 0.66 -16.81
C TYR A 229 0.27 -0.31 -15.71
N ASN A 230 0.48 -1.61 -15.91
CA ASN A 230 0.13 -2.63 -14.92
C ASN A 230 1.25 -2.74 -13.85
N SER A 231 0.89 -2.86 -12.58
CA SER A 231 1.86 -3.01 -11.48
C SER A 231 2.50 -4.40 -11.39
N THR A 232 1.84 -5.45 -11.88
CA THR A 232 2.37 -6.83 -11.83
C THR A 232 3.72 -6.97 -12.53
N PRO A 233 3.92 -6.52 -13.79
CA PRO A 233 5.24 -6.48 -14.41
C PRO A 233 6.28 -5.69 -13.59
N VAL A 234 5.87 -4.56 -12.99
CA VAL A 234 6.79 -3.74 -12.18
C VAL A 234 7.28 -4.54 -10.97
N TYR A 235 6.40 -5.25 -10.26
CA TYR A 235 6.81 -6.10 -9.14
C TYR A 235 7.75 -7.23 -9.56
N CYS A 236 7.46 -7.91 -10.69
CA CYS A 236 8.31 -8.98 -11.19
C CYS A 236 9.70 -8.47 -11.56
N GLN A 237 9.78 -7.32 -12.21
CA GLN A 237 11.03 -6.75 -12.67
C GLN A 237 11.82 -6.10 -11.54
N PHE A 238 11.14 -5.52 -10.56
CA PHE A 238 11.77 -5.01 -9.34
C PHE A 238 12.60 -6.09 -8.65
N ARG A 239 12.05 -7.29 -8.47
CA ARG A 239 12.81 -8.41 -7.87
C ARG A 239 14.09 -8.72 -8.64
N LYS A 240 14.05 -8.67 -9.98
CA LYS A 240 15.25 -8.88 -10.80
C LYS A 240 16.28 -7.77 -10.60
N PHE A 241 15.84 -6.50 -10.56
CA PHE A 241 16.74 -5.38 -10.28
C PHE A 241 17.35 -5.46 -8.89
N MET A 242 16.61 -5.92 -7.88
CA MET A 242 17.14 -6.18 -6.54
C MET A 242 18.23 -7.25 -6.57
N SER A 243 17.98 -8.38 -7.23
CA SER A 243 18.98 -9.44 -7.37
C SER A 243 20.22 -8.96 -8.13
N MET A 244 20.06 -8.20 -9.22
CA MET A 244 21.18 -7.60 -9.96
C MET A 244 21.98 -6.59 -9.13
N ALA A 245 21.32 -5.90 -8.20
CA ALA A 245 21.95 -4.94 -7.29
C ALA A 245 22.63 -5.61 -6.09
N GLY A 246 22.48 -6.93 -5.93
CA GLY A 246 22.94 -7.66 -4.75
C GLY A 246 22.18 -7.27 -3.48
N ILE A 247 20.90 -6.88 -3.59
CA ILE A 247 20.09 -6.41 -2.47
C ILE A 247 19.12 -7.50 -2.02
N PHE A 248 19.31 -8.00 -0.81
CA PHE A 248 18.53 -9.06 -0.20
C PHE A 248 18.25 -8.74 1.27
N ARG A 249 17.11 -9.22 1.77
CA ARG A 249 16.82 -9.30 3.19
C ARG A 249 17.63 -10.43 3.81
N GLU A 250 17.75 -10.43 5.14
CA GLU A 250 18.46 -11.45 5.92
C GLU A 250 17.98 -12.88 5.61
N ASN A 251 16.68 -13.05 5.38
CA ASN A 251 16.08 -14.33 5.01
C ASN A 251 16.27 -14.73 3.52
N GLY A 252 17.14 -14.04 2.78
CA GLY A 252 17.44 -14.28 1.37
C GLY A 252 16.38 -13.80 0.38
N THR A 253 15.27 -13.21 0.84
CA THR A 253 14.23 -12.67 -0.05
C THR A 253 14.57 -11.27 -0.53
N THR A 254 14.03 -10.87 -1.69
CA THR A 254 14.20 -9.49 -2.19
C THR A 254 13.24 -8.53 -1.49
N PRO A 255 13.64 -7.27 -1.24
CA PRO A 255 12.72 -6.23 -0.79
C PRO A 255 11.53 -6.02 -1.74
N ARG A 256 10.49 -5.34 -1.25
CA ARG A 256 9.25 -5.05 -1.98
C ARG A 256 9.30 -3.63 -2.54
N VAL A 257 8.57 -3.37 -3.61
CA VAL A 257 8.47 -2.01 -4.18
C VAL A 257 7.96 -1.00 -3.14
N HIS A 258 7.06 -1.40 -2.24
CA HIS A 258 6.56 -0.51 -1.19
C HIS A 258 7.63 -0.11 -0.16
N ASP A 259 8.70 -0.91 -0.02
CA ASP A 259 9.81 -0.61 0.87
C ASP A 259 10.58 0.66 0.42
N ILE A 260 10.51 1.03 -0.87
CA ILE A 260 11.02 2.31 -1.38
C ILE A 260 10.31 3.50 -0.75
N ARG A 261 8.99 3.41 -0.55
CA ARG A 261 8.23 4.48 0.10
C ARG A 261 8.57 4.59 1.58
N HIS A 262 8.76 3.45 2.24
CA HIS A 262 9.23 3.44 3.63
C HIS A 262 10.60 4.11 3.73
N THR A 263 11.51 3.77 2.80
CA THR A 263 12.84 4.38 2.70
C THR A 263 12.79 5.88 2.44
N PHE A 264 11.96 6.34 1.49
CA PHE A 264 11.75 7.78 1.29
C PHE A 264 11.35 8.48 2.59
N SER A 265 10.43 7.87 3.34
CA SER A 265 9.89 8.47 4.56
C SER A 265 10.99 8.59 5.62
N VAL A 266 11.80 7.54 5.79
CA VAL A 266 12.95 7.54 6.71
C VAL A 266 14.00 8.55 6.27
N HIS A 267 14.51 8.49 5.03
CA HIS A 267 15.53 9.42 4.54
C HIS A 267 15.06 10.88 4.51
N ALA A 268 13.76 11.14 4.27
CA ALA A 268 13.23 12.50 4.33
C ALA A 268 13.22 13.03 5.76
N LEU A 269 12.86 12.19 6.74
CA LEU A 269 12.90 12.56 8.15
C LEU A 269 14.34 12.77 8.64
N GLU A 270 15.25 11.86 8.31
CA GLU A 270 16.70 12.00 8.58
C GLU A 270 17.21 13.35 8.08
N LYS A 271 16.93 13.64 6.81
CA LYS A 271 17.35 14.89 6.19
C LYS A 271 16.77 16.12 6.91
N MET A 272 15.50 16.09 7.31
CA MET A 272 14.89 17.20 8.05
C MET A 272 15.57 17.42 9.39
N VAL A 273 15.90 16.34 10.11
CA VAL A 273 16.64 16.40 11.39
C VAL A 273 18.06 16.93 11.19
N ASP A 274 18.78 16.46 10.17
CA ASP A 274 20.13 16.93 9.83
C ASP A 274 20.14 18.43 9.45
N GLU A 275 19.04 18.93 8.87
CA GLU A 275 18.82 20.36 8.59
C GLU A 275 18.38 21.17 9.83
N GLY A 276 18.30 20.53 11.00
CA GLY A 276 17.95 21.16 12.28
C GLY A 276 16.44 21.36 12.51
N ASN A 277 15.59 20.70 11.73
CA ASN A 277 14.15 20.81 11.93
C ASN A 277 13.69 19.98 13.13
N ASP A 278 12.76 20.54 13.91
CA ASP A 278 12.11 19.82 14.99
C ASP A 278 11.37 18.58 14.47
N ILE A 279 11.57 17.45 15.14
CA ILE A 279 11.05 16.15 14.70
C ILE A 279 9.52 16.06 14.85
N TYR A 280 8.96 16.70 15.87
CA TYR A 280 7.51 16.75 16.11
C TYR A 280 6.80 17.65 15.11
N CYS A 281 7.47 18.66 14.57
CA CYS A 281 7.01 19.48 13.45
C CYS A 281 7.15 18.76 12.10
N SER A 282 8.22 17.98 11.93
CA SER A 282 8.53 17.27 10.69
C SER A 282 7.56 16.12 10.41
N LEU A 283 7.12 15.40 11.44
CA LEU A 283 6.22 14.25 11.31
C LEU A 283 4.85 14.60 10.69
N PRO A 284 4.10 15.63 11.15
CA PRO A 284 2.87 16.09 10.50
C PRO A 284 3.05 16.53 9.05
N ILE A 285 4.16 17.20 8.74
CA ILE A 285 4.49 17.64 7.37
C ILE A 285 4.65 16.42 6.46
N LEU A 286 5.48 15.45 6.88
CA LEU A 286 5.69 14.21 6.13
C LEU A 286 4.39 13.39 6.02
N SER A 287 3.60 13.31 7.08
CA SER A 287 2.30 12.61 7.09
C SER A 287 1.34 13.18 6.05
N THR A 288 1.26 14.50 5.97
CA THR A 288 0.44 15.24 4.99
C THR A 288 0.95 15.01 3.57
N TYR A 289 2.27 15.12 3.36
CA TYR A 289 2.91 14.84 2.08
C TYR A 289 2.63 13.42 1.57
N LEU A 290 2.64 12.44 2.49
CA LEU A 290 2.37 11.04 2.20
C LEU A 290 0.87 10.72 2.07
N GLY A 291 -0.02 11.58 2.54
CA GLY A 291 -1.47 11.38 2.54
C GLY A 291 -1.92 10.24 3.47
N HIS A 292 -1.37 10.20 4.69
CA HIS A 292 -1.85 9.33 5.75
C HIS A 292 -3.11 9.92 6.39
N ARG A 293 -4.02 9.04 6.87
CA ARG A 293 -5.26 9.47 7.56
C ARG A 293 -5.05 9.77 9.05
N GLY A 294 -3.88 9.43 9.59
CA GLY A 294 -3.50 9.64 10.98
C GLY A 294 -1.99 9.49 11.13
N LEU A 295 -1.46 9.94 12.27
CA LEU A 295 -0.03 9.96 12.55
C LEU A 295 0.55 8.57 12.87
N GLU A 296 -0.26 7.61 13.32
CA GLU A 296 0.18 6.24 13.65
C GLU A 296 0.97 5.55 12.52
N SER A 297 0.59 5.81 11.27
CA SER A 297 1.31 5.26 10.10
C SER A 297 2.67 5.93 9.88
N THR A 298 2.83 7.16 10.36
CA THR A 298 4.04 7.98 10.24
C THR A 298 4.95 7.83 11.45
N GLU A 299 4.40 7.63 12.66
CA GLU A 299 5.14 7.30 13.89
C GLU A 299 5.99 6.03 13.76
N LYS A 300 5.56 5.07 12.93
CA LYS A 300 6.38 3.91 12.61
C LYS A 300 7.71 4.28 11.96
N TYR A 301 7.75 5.36 11.16
CA TYR A 301 9.01 5.84 10.60
C TYR A 301 9.89 6.45 11.67
N LEU A 302 9.32 7.20 12.61
CA LEU A 302 10.09 7.75 13.73
C LEU A 302 10.90 6.65 14.44
N ARG A 303 10.25 5.53 14.80
CA ARG A 303 10.94 4.40 15.45
C ARG A 303 12.08 3.84 14.59
N LEU A 304 11.83 3.61 13.31
CA LEU A 304 12.84 3.09 12.37
C LEU A 304 13.99 4.07 12.16
N THR A 305 13.72 5.37 12.14
CA THR A 305 14.74 6.41 12.01
C THR A 305 15.59 6.50 13.29
N ILE A 306 14.98 6.44 14.47
CA ILE A 306 15.70 6.43 15.76
C ILE A 306 16.60 5.19 15.88
N GLU A 307 16.12 4.01 15.47
CA GLU A 307 16.92 2.78 15.46
C GLU A 307 18.10 2.86 14.47
N ALA A 308 17.93 3.58 13.36
CA ALA A 308 18.98 3.77 12.35
C ALA A 308 19.98 4.88 12.70
N HIS A 309 19.59 5.85 13.55
CA HIS A 309 20.40 7.02 13.89
C HIS A 309 20.35 7.34 15.39
N ALA A 310 21.36 6.88 16.12
CA ALA A 310 21.56 7.22 17.53
C ALA A 310 21.68 8.74 17.77
N SER A 311 22.07 9.53 16.76
CA SER A 311 22.13 11.00 16.83
C SER A 311 20.77 11.65 17.09
N ILE A 312 19.66 11.03 16.64
CA ILE A 312 18.30 11.54 16.86
C ILE A 312 17.91 11.43 18.33
N ILE A 313 18.41 10.40 19.04
CA ILE A 313 18.24 10.28 20.49
C ILE A 313 18.89 11.50 21.17
N GLY A 314 20.09 11.89 20.73
CA GLY A 314 20.78 13.09 21.24
C GLY A 314 19.95 14.37 21.07
N THR A 315 19.39 14.59 19.88
CA THR A 315 18.52 15.76 19.63
C THR A 315 17.24 15.74 20.47
N MET A 316 16.65 14.57 20.73
CA MET A 316 15.48 14.47 21.61
C MET A 316 15.85 14.73 23.08
N THR A 317 17.03 14.30 23.51
CA THR A 317 17.51 14.41 24.90
C THR A 317 17.54 15.87 25.36
N GLU A 318 17.93 16.81 24.49
CA GLU A 318 17.93 18.25 24.80
C GLU A 318 16.54 18.81 25.16
N TYR A 319 15.47 18.26 24.58
CA TYR A 319 14.09 18.71 24.88
C TYR A 319 13.49 18.03 26.12
N TYR A 320 14.03 16.88 26.52
CA TYR A 320 13.51 16.09 27.63
C TYR A 320 14.24 16.31 28.95
N ASN A 321 15.51 16.72 28.91
CA ASN A 321 16.32 16.89 30.12
C ASN A 321 15.68 17.89 31.11
N ASP A 322 15.06 18.95 30.62
CA ASP A 322 14.40 19.96 31.47
C ASP A 322 12.88 19.74 31.60
N ALA A 323 12.33 18.73 30.91
CA ALA A 323 10.89 18.47 30.90
C ALA A 323 10.43 17.66 32.13
N TYR A 324 11.35 16.93 32.75
CA TYR A 324 11.09 16.11 33.92
C TYR A 324 11.77 16.72 35.14
N SER A 325 11.07 16.71 36.27
CA SER A 325 11.62 17.23 37.53
C SER A 325 12.85 16.42 37.94
N GLU A 326 13.95 17.12 38.24
CA GLU A 326 15.12 16.52 38.86
C GLU A 326 14.74 15.97 40.24
N VAL A 327 15.10 14.70 40.50
CA VAL A 327 14.93 14.11 41.82
C VAL A 327 16.17 14.44 42.63
N VAL A 328 16.00 15.32 43.62
CA VAL A 328 17.06 15.62 44.59
C VAL A 328 17.29 14.38 45.45
N ASP A 329 18.54 13.95 45.60
CA ASP A 329 18.88 12.85 46.50
C ASP A 329 18.57 13.29 47.95
N TYR A 330 17.63 12.60 48.58
CA TYR A 330 17.28 12.79 49.99
C TYR A 330 17.95 11.75 50.90
N GLU A 331 18.75 10.84 50.34
CA GLU A 331 19.53 9.88 51.12
C GLU A 331 20.88 10.51 51.50
N ASN A 332 20.96 10.97 52.75
CA ASN A 332 22.21 11.29 53.46
C ASN A 332 22.65 10.11 54.33
#